data_AF-A0A2V8EH54-F1
#
_entry.id   AF-A0A2V8EH54-F1
#
_cell.length_a   1.000
_cell.length_b   1.000
_cell.length_c   1.000
_cell.angle_alpha   90.00
_cell.angle_beta   90.00
_cell.angle_gamma   90.00
#
_symmetry.space_group_name_H-M   'P 1'
#
loop_
_entity.id
_entity.type
_entity.pdbx_description
1 polymer ?
#
loop_
_entity_poly.entity_id
_entity_poly.type
_entity_poly.pdbx_seq_one_letter_code
_entity_poly.pdbx_strand_id
1 'polypeptide(L)'
;MTVRVVIAGGGTGGHLYPGIAVARELLARRADAEISFAGTSKGIEARVVPREGFPLDVIRSGGLKGKSITDRARGASLLPASLIDAWRLVSARRPDLVIGVGGYSSGPVVLTASLRGIPTMLLEQNAVPGLTNRLLARVVDAAAVTFDATTSYFGSKAFVSGNPVRPEFLAGPQKESALDDQATVTQVLVFGGSQGAHAINVAMV
;
A
#
# COMPACT_ATOMS: atom_id res chain seq x y z
N MET A 1 14.98 22.31 0.20
CA MET A 1 14.41 21.72 1.44
C MET A 1 14.12 20.26 1.13
N THR A 2 14.72 19.35 1.89
CA THR A 2 14.45 17.91 1.81
C THR A 2 12.98 17.65 2.08
N VAL A 3 12.30 16.93 1.17
CA VAL A 3 10.89 16.54 1.37
C VAL A 3 10.80 15.18 2.04
N ARG A 4 9.97 15.12 3.08
CA ARG A 4 9.76 13.95 3.93
C ARG A 4 8.42 13.31 3.63
N VAL A 5 8.44 12.06 3.19
CA VAL A 5 7.22 11.33 2.81
C VAL A 5 7.07 10.10 3.70
N VAL A 6 5.90 9.98 4.34
CA VAL A 6 5.51 8.75 5.04
C VAL A 6 4.51 7.99 4.19
N ILE A 7 4.81 6.74 3.85
CA ILE A 7 3.91 5.84 3.12
C ILE A 7 3.30 4.85 4.11
N ALA A 8 2.00 4.98 4.37
CA ALA A 8 1.29 4.21 5.37
C ALA A 8 0.39 3.14 4.74
N GLY A 9 0.52 1.90 5.21
CA GLY A 9 -0.33 0.81 4.76
C GLY A 9 0.39 -0.53 4.65
N GLY A 10 -0.23 -1.48 3.96
CA GLY A 10 0.34 -2.80 3.72
C GLY A 10 -0.64 -3.94 4.03
N GLY A 11 -0.10 -5.05 4.54
CA GLY A 11 -0.82 -6.30 4.80
C GLY A 11 -0.78 -7.27 3.61
N THR A 12 -0.87 -6.78 2.37
CA THR A 12 -0.77 -7.61 1.15
C THR A 12 0.12 -6.96 0.09
N GLY A 13 0.56 -7.75 -0.88
CA GLY A 13 1.38 -7.26 -1.99
C GLY A 13 0.68 -6.17 -2.81
N GLY A 14 -0.63 -6.31 -3.01
CA GLY A 14 -1.42 -5.38 -3.82
C GLY A 14 -1.44 -3.94 -3.31
N HIS A 15 -1.28 -3.72 -1.99
CA HIS A 15 -1.19 -2.37 -1.43
C HIS A 15 0.27 -1.93 -1.30
N LEU A 16 1.16 -2.84 -0.89
CA LEU A 16 2.54 -2.50 -0.57
C LEU A 16 3.38 -2.15 -1.80
N TYR A 17 3.32 -2.97 -2.86
CA TYR A 17 4.19 -2.78 -4.02
C TYR A 17 3.94 -1.48 -4.79
N PRO A 18 2.68 -1.01 -4.98
CA PRO A 18 2.43 0.32 -5.53
C PRO A 18 3.05 1.44 -4.68
N GLY A 19 3.01 1.31 -3.35
CA GLY A 19 3.69 2.25 -2.44
C GLY A 19 5.20 2.27 -2.63
N ILE A 20 5.82 1.10 -2.80
CA ILE A 20 7.26 0.98 -3.11
C ILE A 20 7.59 1.58 -4.47
N ALA A 21 6.75 1.36 -5.49
CA ALA A 21 6.93 1.94 -6.80
C ALA A 21 6.92 3.48 -6.74
N VAL A 22 5.97 4.07 -6.00
CA VAL A 22 5.94 5.52 -5.75
C VAL A 22 7.17 5.98 -4.96
N ALA A 23 7.61 5.24 -3.95
CA ALA A 23 8.80 5.59 -3.17
C ALA A 23 10.07 5.66 -4.05
N ARG A 24 10.28 4.64 -4.88
CA ARG A 24 11.42 4.57 -5.80
C ARG A 24 11.37 5.70 -6.83
N GLU A 25 10.20 5.97 -7.40
CA GLU A 25 10.02 7.07 -8.37
C GLU A 25 10.27 8.44 -7.73
N LEU A 26 9.83 8.64 -6.48
CA LEU A 26 10.12 9.87 -5.73
C LEU A 26 11.62 10.05 -5.52
N LEU A 27 12.35 9.01 -5.10
CA LEU A 27 13.81 9.08 -4.96
C LEU A 27 14.51 9.31 -6.31
N ALA A 28 14.03 8.71 -7.40
CA ALA A 28 14.58 8.91 -8.73
C ALA A 28 14.48 10.37 -9.18
N ARG A 29 13.38 11.05 -8.85
CA ARG A 29 13.17 12.48 -9.17
C ARG A 29 13.82 13.41 -8.16
N ARG A 30 13.93 12.98 -6.90
CA ARG A 30 14.34 13.78 -5.74
C ARG A 30 15.25 12.91 -4.85
N ALA A 31 16.52 12.85 -5.22
CA ALA A 31 17.51 12.02 -4.53
C ALA A 31 17.73 12.45 -3.05
N ASP A 32 17.36 13.68 -2.71
CA ASP A 32 17.43 14.22 -1.35
C ASP A 32 16.17 13.94 -0.51
N ALA A 33 15.14 13.31 -1.07
CA ALA A 33 13.91 13.01 -0.34
C ALA A 33 14.11 11.95 0.74
N GLU A 34 13.51 12.15 1.90
CA GLU A 34 13.49 11.16 2.99
C GLU A 34 12.15 10.40 2.93
N ILE A 35 12.20 9.10 2.68
CA ILE A 35 11.00 8.27 2.59
C ILE A 35 11.03 7.21 3.69
N SER A 36 9.93 7.08 4.43
CA SER A 36 9.73 6.02 5.41
C SER A 36 8.36 5.39 5.27
N PHE A 37 8.23 4.13 5.69
CA PHE A 37 6.96 3.41 5.67
C PHE A 37 6.39 3.25 7.08
N ALA A 38 5.06 3.23 7.18
CA ALA A 38 4.33 2.93 8.40
C ALA A 38 3.45 1.69 8.20
N GLY A 39 3.63 0.67 9.03
CA GLY A 39 3.01 -0.64 8.83
C GLY A 39 2.88 -1.47 10.10
N THR A 40 2.56 -2.76 9.96
CA THR A 40 2.46 -3.68 11.09
C THR A 40 3.63 -4.66 11.13
N SER A 41 3.92 -5.24 12.29
CA SER A 41 4.93 -6.29 12.41
C SER A 41 4.52 -7.63 11.80
N LYS A 42 3.24 -7.81 11.45
CA LYS A 42 2.68 -9.09 10.98
C LYS A 42 2.46 -9.16 9.48
N GLY A 43 2.33 -8.01 8.82
CA GLY A 43 2.11 -7.97 7.38
C GLY A 43 3.40 -8.20 6.59
N ILE A 44 3.26 -8.37 5.28
CA ILE A 44 4.41 -8.58 4.39
C ILE A 44 5.39 -7.39 4.40
N GLU A 45 4.91 -6.21 4.78
CA GLU A 45 5.70 -4.98 4.88
C GLU A 45 6.88 -5.12 5.84
N ALA A 46 6.72 -5.87 6.94
CA ALA A 46 7.78 -6.13 7.91
C ALA A 46 9.02 -6.80 7.30
N ARG A 47 8.83 -7.55 6.20
CA ARG A 47 9.91 -8.21 5.47
C ARG A 47 10.33 -7.46 4.22
N VAL A 48 9.36 -6.96 3.45
CA VAL A 48 9.63 -6.37 2.13
C VAL A 48 10.22 -4.97 2.26
N VAL A 49 9.67 -4.09 3.11
CA VAL A 49 10.11 -2.69 3.21
C VAL A 49 11.60 -2.56 3.57
N PRO A 50 12.13 -3.27 4.60
CA PRO A 50 13.56 -3.20 4.91
C PRO A 50 14.44 -3.77 3.80
N ARG A 51 13.98 -4.82 3.10
CA ARG A 51 14.72 -5.40 1.95
C ARG A 51 14.82 -4.44 0.77
N GLU A 52 13.82 -3.58 0.63
CA GLU A 52 13.78 -2.51 -0.37
C GLU A 52 14.60 -1.28 0.05
N GLY A 53 15.24 -1.30 1.22
CA GLY A 53 16.13 -0.24 1.71
C GLY A 53 15.41 0.91 2.41
N PHE A 54 14.11 0.79 2.70
CA PHE A 54 13.35 1.84 3.38
C PHE A 54 13.20 1.59 4.89
N PRO A 55 13.19 2.64 5.73
CA PRO A 55 12.82 2.52 7.13
C PRO A 55 11.36 2.10 7.29
N LEU A 56 11.07 1.22 8.25
CA LEU A 56 9.72 0.83 8.62
C LEU A 56 9.43 1.21 10.08
N ASP A 57 8.45 2.07 10.28
CA ASP A 57 7.85 2.34 11.58
C ASP A 57 6.68 1.39 11.82
N VAL A 58 6.79 0.60 12.89
CA VAL A 58 5.76 -0.37 13.27
C VAL A 58 4.73 0.29 14.16
N ILE A 59 3.46 0.23 13.77
CA ILE A 59 2.34 0.63 14.61
C ILE A 59 1.52 -0.58 15.04
N ARG A 60 0.89 -0.48 16.21
CA ARG A 60 -0.09 -1.47 16.65
C ARG A 60 -1.36 -1.30 15.81
N SER A 61 -1.60 -2.19 14.85
CA SER A 61 -2.85 -2.24 14.10
C SER A 61 -3.28 -3.69 13.86
N GLY A 62 -4.59 -3.93 13.90
CA GLY A 62 -5.20 -5.24 13.74
C GLY A 62 -6.13 -5.30 12.54
N GLY A 63 -5.95 -6.29 11.66
CA GLY A 63 -6.85 -6.50 10.54
C GLY A 63 -8.22 -7.06 10.95
N LEU A 64 -9.28 -6.46 10.42
CA LEU A 64 -10.70 -6.81 10.69
C LEU A 64 -11.30 -7.79 9.65
N LYS A 65 -10.59 -8.10 8.55
CA LYS A 65 -11.10 -8.91 7.44
C LYS A 65 -10.93 -10.40 7.71
N GLY A 66 -12.00 -11.18 7.51
CA GLY A 66 -11.99 -12.65 7.59
C GLY A 66 -11.97 -13.22 9.01
N LYS A 67 -12.25 -12.41 10.02
CA LYS A 67 -12.15 -12.84 11.42
C LYS A 67 -13.48 -12.75 12.18
N SER A 68 -13.58 -13.55 13.24
CA SER A 68 -14.74 -13.68 14.12
C SER A 68 -15.15 -12.33 14.75
N ILE A 69 -16.36 -12.24 15.33
CA ILE A 69 -16.84 -11.02 16.00
C ILE A 69 -15.85 -10.56 17.09
N THR A 70 -15.21 -11.51 17.80
CA THR A 70 -14.22 -11.22 18.85
C THR A 70 -12.94 -10.62 18.27
N ASP A 71 -12.48 -11.07 17.11
CA ASP A 71 -11.33 -10.48 16.43
C ASP A 71 -11.62 -9.07 15.88
N ARG A 72 -12.86 -8.81 15.47
CA ARG A 72 -13.29 -7.45 15.10
C ARG A 72 -13.28 -6.52 16.31
N ALA A 73 -13.80 -6.99 17.45
CA ALA A 73 -13.77 -6.25 18.71
C ALA A 73 -12.32 -6.00 19.19
N ARG A 74 -11.44 -6.99 19.05
CA ARG A 74 -10.01 -6.86 19.35
C ARG A 74 -9.29 -5.91 18.40
N GLY A 75 -9.67 -5.90 17.12
CA GLY A 75 -9.17 -4.92 16.16
C GLY A 75 -9.60 -3.50 16.52
N ALA A 76 -10.86 -3.33 16.95
CA ALA A 76 -11.38 -2.05 17.42
C ALA A 76 -10.70 -1.58 18.72
N SER A 77 -10.40 -2.48 19.66
CA SER A 77 -9.71 -2.12 20.91
C SER A 77 -8.25 -1.69 20.70
N LEU A 78 -7.65 -2.05 19.57
CA LEU A 78 -6.32 -1.56 19.19
C LEU A 78 -6.35 -0.17 18.55
N LEU A 79 -7.51 0.38 18.18
CA LEU A 79 -7.60 1.69 17.54
C LEU A 79 -6.99 2.83 18.39
N PRO A 80 -7.28 2.96 19.70
CA PRO A 80 -6.66 4.01 20.51
C PRO A 80 -5.13 3.89 20.56
N ALA A 81 -4.61 2.67 20.72
CA ALA A 81 -3.18 2.42 20.71
C ALA A 81 -2.55 2.76 19.35
N SER A 82 -3.24 2.42 18.25
CA SER A 82 -2.80 2.73 16.89
C SER A 82 -2.73 4.22 16.60
N LEU A 83 -3.65 5.00 17.17
CA LEU A 83 -3.67 6.46 17.06
C LEU A 83 -2.54 7.09 17.87
N ILE A 84 -2.25 6.57 19.07
CA ILE A 84 -1.09 7.02 19.86
C ILE A 84 0.22 6.76 19.10
N ASP A 85 0.35 5.56 18.51
CA ASP A 85 1.54 5.21 17.73
C ASP A 85 1.66 6.10 16.49
N ALA A 86 0.56 6.31 15.76
CA ALA A 86 0.50 7.21 14.62
C ALA A 86 0.87 8.65 15.01
N TRP A 87 0.37 9.16 16.13
CA TRP A 87 0.69 10.49 16.63
C TRP A 87 2.19 10.64 16.91
N ARG A 88 2.79 9.66 17.59
CA ARG A 88 4.24 9.64 17.87
C ARG A 88 5.04 9.57 16.58
N LEU A 89 4.66 8.69 15.66
CA LEU A 89 5.30 8.52 14.36
C LEU A 89 5.29 9.83 13.57
N VAL A 90 4.12 10.43 13.37
CA VAL A 90 3.98 11.68 12.61
C VAL A 90 4.74 12.82 13.30
N SER A 91 4.79 12.84 14.63
CA SER A 91 5.56 13.84 15.38
C SER A 91 7.08 13.68 15.23
N ALA A 92 7.55 12.44 15.22
CA ALA A 92 8.98 12.12 15.09
C ALA A 92 9.47 12.33 13.65
N ARG A 93 8.72 11.83 12.66
CA ARG A 93 9.08 11.92 11.24
C ARG A 93 8.90 13.32 10.67
N ARG A 94 7.95 14.10 11.18
CA ARG A 94 7.58 15.44 10.67
C ARG A 94 7.42 15.43 9.14
N PRO A 95 6.52 14.58 8.60
CA PRO A 95 6.37 14.45 7.16
C PRO A 95 5.76 15.72 6.54
N ASP A 96 6.18 16.03 5.32
CA ASP A 96 5.56 17.04 4.46
C ASP A 96 4.38 16.45 3.67
N LEU A 97 4.35 15.12 3.51
CA LEU A 97 3.30 14.39 2.82
C LEU A 97 3.11 13.00 3.44
N VAL A 98 1.85 12.59 3.62
CA VAL A 98 1.50 11.21 4.01
C VAL A 98 0.67 10.54 2.92
N ILE A 99 1.15 9.40 2.44
CA ILE A 99 0.50 8.61 1.39
C ILE A 99 -0.08 7.33 2.00
N GLY A 100 -1.39 7.17 1.93
CA GLY A 100 -2.08 5.95 2.36
C GLY A 100 -2.25 4.97 1.20
N VAL A 101 -1.63 3.80 1.26
CA VAL A 101 -1.74 2.79 0.19
C VAL A 101 -2.85 1.77 0.42
N GLY A 102 -3.63 1.93 1.50
CA GLY A 102 -4.65 0.99 1.95
C GLY A 102 -4.16 0.01 3.03
N GLY A 103 -5.06 -0.88 3.46
CA GLY A 103 -4.83 -1.75 4.61
C GLY A 103 -5.22 -1.10 5.95
N TYR A 104 -5.17 -1.87 7.03
CA TYR A 104 -5.64 -1.42 8.35
C TYR A 104 -4.64 -0.52 9.07
N SER A 105 -3.35 -0.58 8.70
CA SER A 105 -2.32 0.30 9.23
C SER A 105 -2.39 1.72 8.65
N SER A 106 -2.93 1.92 7.43
CA SER A 106 -2.98 3.27 6.84
C SER A 106 -3.95 4.20 7.57
N GLY A 107 -5.07 3.65 8.07
CA GLY A 107 -6.14 4.40 8.73
C GLY A 107 -5.66 5.38 9.80
N PRO A 108 -5.06 4.91 10.90
CA PRO A 108 -4.61 5.77 11.99
C PRO A 108 -3.57 6.80 11.57
N VAL A 109 -2.63 6.43 10.68
CA VAL A 109 -1.54 7.31 10.25
C VAL A 109 -2.04 8.44 9.37
N VAL A 110 -2.83 8.10 8.34
CA VAL A 110 -3.39 9.10 7.42
C VAL A 110 -4.39 10.01 8.13
N LEU A 111 -5.24 9.44 8.99
CA LEU A 111 -6.16 10.25 9.79
C LEU A 111 -5.41 11.24 10.70
N THR A 112 -4.36 10.77 11.39
CA THR A 112 -3.52 11.63 12.24
C THR A 112 -2.86 12.75 11.43
N ALA A 113 -2.35 12.44 10.24
CA ALA A 113 -1.74 13.44 9.37
C ALA A 113 -2.74 14.51 8.91
N SER A 114 -3.91 14.07 8.44
CA SER A 114 -5.02 14.96 8.03
C SER A 114 -5.48 15.86 9.18
N LEU A 115 -5.68 15.32 10.39
CA LEU A 115 -6.04 16.11 11.58
C LEU A 115 -4.98 17.14 11.99
N ARG A 116 -3.72 16.92 11.58
CA ARG A 116 -2.61 17.85 11.84
C ARG A 116 -2.38 18.85 10.70
N GLY A 117 -3.24 18.85 9.68
CA GLY A 117 -3.09 19.71 8.50
C GLY A 117 -1.88 19.36 7.63
N ILE A 118 -1.35 18.13 7.74
CA ILE A 118 -0.30 17.63 6.86
C ILE A 118 -0.97 17.14 5.57
N PRO A 119 -0.47 17.52 4.38
CA PRO A 119 -0.99 17.01 3.11
C PRO A 119 -1.07 15.48 3.08
N THR A 120 -2.20 14.97 2.60
CA THR A 120 -2.52 13.54 2.54
C THR A 120 -3.03 13.11 1.18
N MET A 121 -2.56 11.96 0.72
CA MET A 121 -3.03 11.34 -0.51
C MET A 121 -3.31 9.86 -0.29
N LEU A 122 -4.34 9.31 -0.95
CA LEU A 122 -4.58 7.88 -1.01
C LEU A 122 -4.16 7.29 -2.36
N LEU A 123 -3.68 6.05 -2.35
CA LEU A 123 -3.62 5.19 -3.52
C LEU A 123 -4.70 4.12 -3.38
N GLU A 124 -5.56 4.02 -4.40
CA GLU A 124 -6.58 2.98 -4.47
C GLU A 124 -6.40 2.13 -5.73
N GLN A 125 -6.05 0.86 -5.50
CA GLN A 125 -5.76 -0.11 -6.55
C GLN A 125 -6.99 -0.85 -7.03
N ASN A 126 -8.06 -0.88 -6.22
CA ASN A 126 -9.23 -1.70 -6.46
C ASN A 126 -10.34 -0.89 -7.15
N ALA A 127 -11.14 -1.57 -7.99
CA ALA A 127 -12.33 -0.96 -8.57
C ALA A 127 -13.36 -0.55 -7.50
N VAL A 128 -13.46 -1.34 -6.42
CA VAL A 128 -14.25 -1.02 -5.22
C VAL A 128 -13.30 -0.75 -4.06
N PRO A 129 -13.24 0.50 -3.53
CA PRO A 129 -12.29 0.85 -2.50
C PRO A 129 -12.46 0.06 -1.20
N GLY A 130 -11.33 -0.23 -0.55
CA GLY A 130 -11.33 -0.86 0.77
C GLY A 130 -11.99 0.02 1.84
N LEU A 131 -12.49 -0.60 2.92
CA LEU A 131 -13.16 0.13 4.02
C LEU A 131 -12.31 1.30 4.55
N THR A 132 -11.01 1.09 4.77
CA THR A 132 -10.11 2.14 5.24
C THR A 132 -10.11 3.35 4.30
N ASN A 133 -9.88 3.12 3.01
CA ASN A 133 -9.82 4.19 2.01
C ASN A 133 -11.18 4.90 1.86
N ARG A 134 -12.30 4.16 1.92
CA ARG A 134 -13.66 4.74 1.91
C ARG A 134 -13.90 5.68 3.09
N LEU A 135 -13.42 5.31 4.28
CA LEU A 135 -13.56 6.17 5.47
C LEU A 135 -12.65 7.40 5.36
N LEU A 136 -11.42 7.21 4.89
CA LEU A 136 -10.44 8.28 4.74
C LEU A 136 -10.77 9.26 3.60
N ALA A 137 -11.56 8.87 2.61
CA ALA A 137 -11.97 9.72 1.48
C ALA A 137 -12.52 11.10 1.91
N ARG A 138 -13.18 11.15 3.08
CA ARG A 138 -13.75 12.37 3.64
C ARG A 138 -12.71 13.36 4.13
N VAL A 139 -11.55 12.87 4.59
CA VAL A 139 -10.56 13.68 5.33
C VAL A 139 -9.28 13.93 4.54
N VAL A 140 -8.98 13.12 3.51
CA VAL A 140 -7.77 13.31 2.70
C VAL A 140 -7.90 14.44 1.70
N ASP A 141 -6.76 14.95 1.22
CA ASP A 141 -6.69 16.03 0.24
C ASP A 141 -6.82 15.53 -1.19
N ALA A 142 -6.24 14.36 -1.49
CA ALA A 142 -6.25 13.76 -2.82
C ALA A 142 -6.37 12.23 -2.81
N ALA A 143 -6.81 11.65 -3.92
CA ALA A 143 -6.85 10.22 -4.15
C ALA A 143 -6.43 9.86 -5.58
N ALA A 144 -5.30 9.17 -5.70
CA ALA A 144 -4.84 8.55 -6.93
C ALA A 144 -5.54 7.20 -7.11
N VAL A 145 -6.41 7.09 -8.11
CA VAL A 145 -7.22 5.88 -8.33
C VAL A 145 -6.83 5.16 -9.61
N THR A 146 -6.98 3.83 -9.59
CA THR A 146 -6.66 2.99 -10.75
C THR A 146 -7.73 3.00 -11.82
N PHE A 147 -9.02 3.04 -11.43
CA PHE A 147 -10.15 2.92 -12.34
C PHE A 147 -11.05 4.15 -12.27
N ASP A 148 -11.62 4.56 -13.41
CA ASP A 148 -12.61 5.65 -13.47
C ASP A 148 -13.80 5.40 -12.54
N ALA A 149 -14.28 4.16 -12.46
CA ALA A 149 -15.41 3.77 -11.58
C ALA A 149 -15.15 4.09 -10.09
N THR A 150 -13.88 4.13 -9.68
CA THR A 150 -13.45 4.39 -8.31
C THR A 150 -13.54 5.88 -7.94
N THR A 151 -13.55 6.79 -8.91
CA THR A 151 -13.56 8.26 -8.68
C THR A 151 -14.76 8.72 -7.84
N SER A 152 -15.93 8.11 -8.07
CA SER A 152 -17.18 8.42 -7.37
C SER A 152 -17.10 8.31 -5.84
N TYR A 153 -16.19 7.48 -5.31
CA TYR A 153 -15.99 7.32 -3.87
C TYR A 153 -15.21 8.46 -3.21
N PHE A 154 -14.44 9.22 -4.00
CA PHE A 154 -13.55 10.29 -3.52
C PHE A 154 -13.97 11.69 -4.03
N GLY A 155 -14.92 11.75 -4.97
CA GLY A 155 -15.45 13.00 -5.51
C GLY A 155 -14.39 13.82 -6.24
N SER A 156 -14.38 15.13 -6.03
CA SER A 156 -13.42 16.06 -6.66
C SER A 156 -11.96 15.84 -6.26
N LYS A 157 -11.70 15.04 -5.23
CA LYS A 157 -10.34 14.71 -4.75
C LYS A 157 -9.70 13.60 -5.57
N ALA A 158 -10.49 12.87 -6.37
CA ALA A 158 -10.03 11.74 -7.15
C ALA A 158 -9.38 12.19 -8.46
N PHE A 159 -8.28 11.54 -8.83
CA PHE A 159 -7.74 11.58 -10.18
C PHE A 159 -7.27 10.19 -10.61
N VAL A 160 -7.48 9.87 -11.89
CA VAL A 160 -7.12 8.56 -12.43
C VAL A 160 -5.65 8.55 -12.81
N SER A 161 -4.85 7.77 -12.09
CA SER A 161 -3.41 7.61 -12.34
C SER A 161 -3.06 6.23 -12.91
N GLY A 162 -4.00 5.28 -12.87
CA GLY A 162 -3.68 3.86 -12.97
C GLY A 162 -3.00 3.34 -11.70
N ASN A 163 -2.51 2.09 -11.75
CA ASN A 163 -1.81 1.46 -10.64
C ASN A 163 -0.29 1.52 -10.86
N PRO A 164 0.50 2.13 -9.95
CA PRO A 164 1.96 2.13 -10.05
C PRO A 164 2.52 0.70 -10.11
N VAL A 165 3.29 0.42 -11.16
CA VAL A 165 4.00 -0.85 -11.35
C VAL A 165 5.50 -0.63 -11.25
N ARG A 166 6.24 -1.71 -10.99
CA ARG A 166 7.70 -1.64 -10.94
C ARG A 166 8.27 -1.43 -12.37
N PRO A 167 9.39 -0.70 -12.52
CA PRO A 167 9.94 -0.37 -13.84
C PRO A 167 10.27 -1.58 -14.71
N GLU A 168 10.59 -2.73 -14.09
CA GLU A 168 10.93 -3.97 -14.78
C GLU A 168 9.75 -4.51 -15.62
N PHE A 169 8.51 -4.17 -15.26
CA PHE A 169 7.34 -4.48 -16.10
C PHE A 169 7.26 -3.63 -17.37
N LEU A 170 7.94 -2.48 -17.40
CA LEU A 170 7.95 -1.55 -18.54
C LEU A 170 9.15 -1.78 -19.46
N ALA A 171 10.17 -2.52 -19.00
CA ALA A 171 11.42 -2.75 -19.72
C ALA A 171 11.29 -3.62 -20.99
N GLY A 172 10.07 -4.03 -21.36
CA GLY A 172 9.80 -4.94 -22.46
C GLY A 172 10.25 -6.38 -22.14
N PRO A 173 9.91 -7.36 -22.99
CA PRO A 173 10.42 -8.71 -22.83
C PRO A 173 11.95 -8.70 -22.93
N GLN A 174 12.64 -9.06 -21.85
CA GLN A 174 14.04 -9.44 -21.95
C GLN A 174 14.09 -10.66 -22.88
N LYS A 175 14.80 -10.54 -24.00
CA LYS A 175 14.98 -11.57 -25.04
C LYS A 175 15.62 -12.89 -24.55
N GLU A 176 15.75 -13.11 -23.25
CA GLU A 176 16.59 -14.15 -22.66
C GLU A 176 15.85 -15.37 -22.10
N SER A 177 14.51 -15.45 -22.18
CA SER A 177 13.91 -16.79 -22.19
C SER A 177 14.03 -17.34 -23.60
N ALA A 178 15.18 -17.97 -23.86
CA ALA A 178 15.39 -18.94 -24.92
C ALA A 178 14.41 -20.11 -24.75
N LEU A 179 13.15 -19.85 -25.03
CA LEU A 179 12.19 -20.85 -25.39
C LEU A 179 12.33 -20.92 -26.90
N ASP A 180 12.82 -22.05 -27.41
CA ASP A 180 12.84 -22.31 -28.84
C ASP A 180 11.49 -21.88 -29.42
N ASP A 181 11.50 -21.02 -30.44
CA ASP A 181 10.31 -20.64 -31.23
C ASP A 181 9.61 -21.89 -31.85
N GLN A 182 10.16 -23.08 -31.63
CA GLN A 182 9.66 -24.40 -32.02
C GLN A 182 8.90 -25.15 -30.89
N ALA A 183 8.82 -24.61 -29.67
CA ALA A 183 8.09 -25.26 -28.58
C ALA A 183 6.57 -25.18 -28.83
N THR A 184 6.00 -26.21 -29.45
CA THR A 184 4.56 -26.42 -29.70
C THR A 184 3.71 -26.64 -28.44
N VAL A 185 4.20 -26.28 -27.25
CA VAL A 185 3.57 -26.60 -25.96
C VAL A 185 3.03 -25.35 -25.31
N THR A 186 1.73 -25.35 -24.97
CA THR A 186 1.09 -24.26 -24.23
C THR A 186 1.74 -24.10 -22.86
N GLN A 187 2.24 -22.89 -22.58
CA GLN A 187 2.81 -22.54 -21.29
C GLN A 187 1.77 -21.91 -20.38
N VAL A 188 1.67 -22.41 -19.15
CA VAL A 188 0.69 -21.93 -18.17
C VAL A 188 1.42 -21.41 -16.95
N LEU A 189 1.30 -20.11 -16.68
CA LEU A 189 1.75 -19.50 -15.43
C LEU A 189 0.64 -19.62 -14.38
N VAL A 190 0.90 -20.40 -13.33
CA VAL A 190 -0.02 -20.55 -12.19
C VAL A 190 0.41 -19.59 -11.07
N PHE A 191 -0.42 -18.58 -10.80
CA PHE A 191 -0.11 -17.54 -9.81
C PHE A 191 -1.21 -17.41 -8.74
N GLY A 192 -0.86 -17.72 -7.49
CA GLY A 192 -1.78 -17.67 -6.34
C GLY A 192 -1.84 -16.32 -5.60
N GLY A 193 -1.15 -15.29 -6.08
CA GLY A 193 -1.08 -14.00 -5.38
C GLY A 193 -0.15 -14.01 -4.14
N SER A 194 -0.06 -12.86 -3.45
CA SER A 194 0.95 -12.64 -2.39
C SER A 194 0.84 -13.54 -1.15
N GLN A 195 -0.30 -14.19 -0.95
CA GLN A 195 -0.53 -15.13 0.17
C GLN A 195 -0.68 -16.58 -0.32
N GLY A 196 -0.59 -16.82 -1.63
CA GLY A 196 -0.99 -18.08 -2.25
C GLY A 196 -2.51 -18.26 -2.34
N ALA A 197 -2.93 -19.23 -3.14
CA ALA A 197 -4.32 -19.58 -3.34
C ALA A 197 -4.49 -21.09 -3.16
N HIS A 198 -4.99 -21.51 -2.00
CA HIS A 198 -5.03 -22.94 -1.63
C HIS A 198 -5.76 -23.80 -2.67
N ALA A 199 -6.91 -23.33 -3.17
CA ALA A 199 -7.68 -24.06 -4.19
C ALA A 199 -6.89 -24.22 -5.51
N ILE A 200 -6.11 -23.21 -5.92
CA ILE A 200 -5.26 -23.30 -7.12
C ILE A 200 -4.11 -24.27 -6.86
N ASN A 201 -3.47 -24.18 -5.69
CA ASN A 201 -2.36 -25.06 -5.33
C ASN A 201 -2.81 -26.52 -5.37
N VAL A 202 -3.96 -26.86 -4.78
CA VAL A 202 -4.51 -28.23 -4.80
C VAL A 202 -4.83 -28.71 -6.22
N ALA A 203 -5.21 -27.81 -7.13
CA ALA A 203 -5.59 -28.18 -8.49
C ALA A 203 -4.41 -28.30 -9.46
N MET A 204 -3.29 -27.62 -9.19
CA MET A 204 -2.23 -27.38 -10.18
C MET A 204 -0.82 -27.77 -9.72
N VAL A 205 -0.57 -27.96 -8.42
CA VAL A 205 0.77 -28.21 -7.82
C VAL A 205 0.76 -29.53 -7.05
#